data_AF-A0A257XBJ1-F1
#
_entry.id   AF-A0A257XBJ1-F1
#
_cell.length_a   1.000
_cell.length_b   1.000
_cell.length_c   1.000
_cell.angle_alpha   90.00
_cell.angle_beta   90.00
_cell.angle_gamma   90.00
#
_symmetry.space_group_name_H-M   'P 1'
#
loop_
_entity.id
_entity.type
_entity.pdbx_description
1 polymer ?
#
loop_
_entity_poly.entity_id
_entity_poly.type
_entity_poly.pdbx_seq_one_letter_code
_entity_poly.pdbx_strand_id
1 'polypeptide(L)'
;MPLFATTWPWIGLGAAAMLILLLSVGDGLQADRRISRWQDLPWLTWAGVAAYMVHQFEEHGVDLFGQPYAFRGALCAMLGFRDAVSCPVPLEFITAVNVGGVWGAGLLSALLAPRWPLIGLSFFAVPLVNVLAHVGPAVVQQRYNPGLFTALVLFLPLCLWTLFIAARRYGVG
;
A
#
# COMPACT_ATOMS: atom_id res chain seq x y z
N MET A 1 14.81 4.58 -20.57
CA MET A 1 13.98 3.92 -19.53
C MET A 1 12.62 3.62 -20.13
N PRO A 2 12.03 2.45 -19.92
CA PRO A 2 10.67 2.19 -20.41
C PRO A 2 9.71 3.15 -19.74
N LEU A 3 8.95 3.90 -20.54
CA LEU A 3 8.04 4.96 -20.09
C LEU A 3 7.10 4.48 -18.97
N PHE A 4 6.60 3.25 -19.07
CA PHE A 4 5.68 2.70 -18.08
C PHE A 4 6.33 2.53 -16.70
N ALA A 5 7.61 2.15 -16.63
CA ALA A 5 8.29 1.85 -15.38
C ALA A 5 8.48 3.06 -14.45
N THR A 6 8.35 4.28 -15.00
CA THR A 6 8.38 5.54 -14.25
C THR A 6 7.02 6.25 -14.19
N THR A 7 6.04 5.84 -15.00
CA THR A 7 4.73 6.50 -15.09
C THR A 7 3.65 5.79 -14.25
N TRP A 8 3.79 4.49 -14.00
CA TRP A 8 2.81 3.71 -13.24
C TRP A 8 2.46 4.27 -11.84
N PRO A 9 3.36 4.94 -11.07
CA PRO A 9 2.99 5.48 -9.76
C PRO A 9 1.96 6.59 -9.87
N TRP A 10 2.02 7.40 -10.93
CA TRP A 10 1.05 8.45 -11.22
C TRP A 10 -0.32 7.89 -11.62
N ILE A 11 -0.32 6.79 -12.38
CA ILE A 11 -1.54 6.03 -12.70
C ILE A 11 -2.14 5.47 -11.40
N GLY A 12 -1.31 4.92 -10.52
CA GLY A 12 -1.68 4.45 -9.19
C GLY A 12 -2.32 5.56 -8.35
N LEU A 13 -1.73 6.75 -8.31
CA LEU A 13 -2.29 7.90 -7.61
C LEU A 13 -3.66 8.31 -8.15
N GLY A 14 -3.83 8.35 -9.48
CA GLY A 14 -5.11 8.62 -10.13
C GLY A 14 -6.17 7.57 -9.78
N ALA A 15 -5.80 6.28 -9.80
CA ALA A 15 -6.67 5.18 -9.39
C ALA A 15 -7.04 5.27 -7.91
N ALA A 16 -6.10 5.61 -7.04
CA ALA A 16 -6.32 5.83 -5.62
C ALA A 16 -7.32 6.96 -5.37
N ALA A 17 -7.17 8.09 -6.07
CA ALA A 17 -8.08 9.22 -5.96
C ALA A 17 -9.53 8.82 -6.35
N MET A 18 -9.68 8.07 -7.44
CA MET A 18 -10.99 7.54 -7.84
C MET A 18 -11.56 6.59 -6.78
N LEU A 19 -10.75 5.68 -6.24
CA LEU A 19 -11.18 4.73 -5.23
C LEU A 19 -11.58 5.43 -3.92
N ILE A 20 -10.82 6.43 -3.48
CA ILE A 20 -11.15 7.28 -2.32
C ILE A 20 -12.48 8.01 -2.55
N LEU A 21 -12.71 8.55 -3.74
CA LEU A 21 -13.99 9.18 -4.10
C LEU A 21 -15.14 8.17 -3.97
N LEU A 22 -14.99 6.96 -4.52
CA LEU A 22 -15.99 5.90 -4.43
C LEU A 22 -16.27 5.46 -2.98
N LEU A 23 -15.22 5.36 -2.15
CA LEU A 23 -15.33 5.04 -0.73
C LEU A 23 -16.03 6.14 0.08
N SER A 24 -15.98 7.39 -0.40
CA SER A 24 -16.51 8.57 0.29
C SER A 24 -17.96 8.88 -0.09
N VAL A 25 -18.29 8.81 -1.38
CA VAL A 25 -19.54 9.33 -1.97
C VAL A 25 -20.71 8.34 -1.91
N GLY A 26 -20.49 7.09 -1.47
CA GLY A 26 -21.59 6.16 -1.22
C GLY A 26 -21.16 4.84 -0.60
N ASP A 27 -22.12 3.91 -0.56
CA ASP A 27 -21.97 2.58 0.09
C ASP A 27 -21.84 1.45 -0.96
N GLY A 28 -21.31 1.78 -2.14
CA GLY A 28 -21.19 0.83 -3.26
C GLY A 28 -20.11 -0.24 -3.05
N LEU A 29 -19.08 0.08 -2.27
CA LEU A 29 -17.97 -0.83 -1.93
C LEU A 29 -18.15 -1.51 -0.56
N GLN A 30 -19.26 -1.24 0.12
CA GLN A 30 -19.63 -1.86 1.38
C GLN A 30 -20.47 -3.11 1.12
N ALA A 31 -20.11 -4.23 1.75
CA ALA A 31 -20.87 -5.47 1.57
C ALA A 31 -22.11 -5.53 2.48
N ASP A 32 -21.97 -5.23 3.77
CA ASP A 32 -23.11 -5.18 4.71
C ASP A 32 -23.47 -3.74 5.07
N ARG A 33 -24.53 -3.20 4.46
CA ARG A 33 -25.00 -1.82 4.70
C ARG A 33 -25.69 -1.62 6.07
N ARG A 34 -25.90 -2.68 6.85
CA ARG A 34 -26.52 -2.57 8.19
C ARG A 34 -25.52 -2.13 9.26
N ILE A 35 -24.23 -2.16 8.94
CA ILE A 35 -23.14 -1.80 9.84
C ILE A 35 -22.46 -0.52 9.33
N SER A 36 -21.62 0.11 10.16
CA SER A 36 -20.77 1.20 9.68
C SER A 36 -19.77 0.68 8.65
N ARG A 37 -19.52 1.41 7.56
CA ARG A 37 -18.48 1.08 6.55
C ARG A 37 -17.09 0.89 7.15
N TRP A 38 -16.79 1.62 8.23
CA TRP A 38 -15.54 1.47 9.00
C TRP A 38 -15.44 0.13 9.74
N GLN A 39 -16.49 -0.69 9.74
CA GLN A 39 -16.51 -2.02 10.34
C GLN A 39 -16.79 -3.12 9.30
N ASP A 40 -16.91 -2.75 8.02
CA ASP A 40 -17.14 -3.67 6.90
C ASP A 40 -15.79 -4.06 6.29
N LEU A 41 -15.42 -5.35 6.38
CA LEU A 41 -14.11 -5.81 5.95
C LEU A 41 -13.87 -5.63 4.43
N PRO A 42 -14.85 -5.85 3.53
CA PRO A 42 -14.70 -5.52 2.12
C PRO A 42 -14.40 -4.04 1.88
N TRP A 43 -15.15 -3.13 2.52
CA TRP A 43 -14.87 -1.69 2.45
C TRP A 43 -13.46 -1.36 2.95
N LEU A 44 -13.05 -1.93 4.09
CA LEU A 44 -11.71 -1.75 4.64
C LEU A 44 -10.63 -2.28 3.68
N THR A 45 -10.88 -3.41 3.01
CA THR A 45 -9.94 -3.98 2.04
C THR A 45 -9.76 -3.04 0.85
N TRP A 46 -10.84 -2.46 0.31
CA TRP A 46 -10.75 -1.41 -0.71
C TRP A 46 -10.01 -0.17 -0.23
N ALA A 47 -10.25 0.27 1.01
CA ALA A 47 -9.48 1.36 1.62
C ALA A 47 -7.98 1.01 1.72
N GLY A 48 -7.65 -0.24 2.03
CA GLY A 48 -6.28 -0.76 2.02
C GLY A 48 -5.63 -0.68 0.64
N VAL A 49 -6.35 -1.05 -0.41
CA VAL A 49 -5.87 -0.94 -1.80
C VAL A 49 -5.59 0.52 -2.17
N ALA A 50 -6.52 1.43 -1.84
CA ALA A 50 -6.33 2.87 -2.07
C ALA A 50 -5.10 3.40 -1.33
N ALA A 51 -4.97 3.08 -0.03
CA ALA A 51 -3.82 3.47 0.77
C ALA A 51 -2.51 2.95 0.18
N TYR A 52 -2.49 1.72 -0.35
CA TYR A 52 -1.29 1.13 -0.93
C TYR A 52 -0.85 1.84 -2.20
N MET A 53 -1.79 2.22 -3.06
CA MET A 53 -1.49 3.00 -4.26
C MET A 53 -0.94 4.40 -3.92
N VAL A 54 -1.44 5.04 -2.86
CA VAL A 54 -0.87 6.31 -2.36
C VAL A 54 0.54 6.11 -1.81
N HIS A 55 0.78 5.02 -1.07
CA HIS A 55 2.10 4.68 -0.54
C HIS A 55 3.13 4.45 -1.66
N GLN A 56 2.77 3.66 -2.68
CA GLN A 56 3.62 3.46 -3.86
C GLN A 56 3.92 4.75 -4.61
N PHE A 57 2.99 5.72 -4.59
CA PHE A 57 3.26 7.04 -5.14
C PHE A 57 4.32 7.81 -4.34
N GLU A 58 4.34 7.72 -3.01
CA GLU A 58 5.42 8.30 -2.21
C GLU A 58 6.78 7.66 -2.53
N GLU A 59 6.81 6.33 -2.67
CA GLU A 59 8.05 5.58 -2.92
C GLU A 59 8.60 5.80 -4.33
N HIS A 60 7.72 5.69 -5.33
CA HIS A 60 8.09 5.58 -6.74
C HIS A 60 7.66 6.78 -7.58
N GLY A 61 6.77 7.63 -7.09
CA GLY A 61 6.42 8.90 -7.72
C GLY A 61 7.30 10.02 -7.18
N VAL A 62 6.87 10.61 -6.08
CA VAL A 62 7.52 11.75 -5.43
C VAL A 62 7.42 11.56 -3.91
N ASP A 63 8.57 11.57 -3.23
CA ASP A 63 8.61 11.40 -1.78
C ASP A 63 8.16 12.67 -1.02
N LEU A 64 8.14 12.62 0.32
CA LEU A 64 7.72 13.73 1.17
C LEU A 64 8.55 15.02 0.94
N PHE A 65 9.79 14.89 0.49
CA PHE A 65 10.72 15.99 0.24
C PHE A 65 10.81 16.38 -1.23
N GLY A 66 9.91 15.88 -2.07
CA GLY A 66 9.87 16.22 -3.50
C GLY A 66 10.87 15.44 -4.36
N GLN A 67 11.53 14.41 -3.83
CA GLN A 67 12.50 13.61 -4.59
C GLN A 67 11.77 12.58 -5.47
N PRO A 68 12.00 12.60 -6.79
CA PRO A 68 11.35 11.66 -7.68
C PRO A 68 11.96 10.26 -7.58
N TYR A 69 11.11 9.24 -7.53
CA TYR A 69 11.50 7.82 -7.58
C TYR A 69 12.56 7.40 -6.52
N ALA A 70 12.52 8.03 -5.34
CA ALA A 70 13.59 7.94 -4.35
C ALA A 70 13.76 6.54 -3.74
N PHE A 71 12.70 5.71 -3.70
CA PHE A 71 12.75 4.38 -3.08
C PHE A 71 13.82 3.48 -3.69
N ARG A 72 14.06 3.57 -5.01
CA ARG A 72 15.10 2.74 -5.65
C ARG A 72 16.46 3.00 -5.00
N GLY A 73 16.83 4.25 -4.75
CA GLY A 73 18.08 4.57 -4.06
C GLY A 73 18.16 3.93 -2.67
N ALA A 74 17.08 4.03 -1.89
CA ALA A 74 17.01 3.45 -0.55
C ALA A 74 17.09 1.92 -0.55
N LEU A 75 16.37 1.24 -1.45
CA LEU A 75 16.44 -0.20 -1.64
C LEU A 75 17.86 -0.65 -1.97
N CYS A 76 18.52 0.04 -2.91
CA CYS A 76 19.84 -0.36 -3.36
C CYS A 76 20.91 -0.11 -2.28
N ALA A 77 20.79 0.97 -1.51
CA ALA A 77 21.63 1.20 -0.33
C ALA A 77 21.46 0.09 0.72
N MET A 78 20.23 -0.39 0.95
CA MET A 78 19.96 -1.52 1.85
C MET A 78 20.59 -2.83 1.34
N LEU A 79 20.65 -3.02 0.02
CA LEU A 79 21.33 -4.16 -0.61
C LEU A 79 22.86 -4.00 -0.70
N GLY A 80 23.43 -2.91 -0.17
CA GLY A 80 24.88 -2.67 -0.13
C GLY A 80 25.46 -1.96 -1.36
N PHE A 81 24.62 -1.42 -2.26
CA PHE A 81 25.06 -0.65 -3.42
C PHE A 81 25.22 0.84 -3.07
N ARG A 82 26.15 1.51 -3.73
CA ARG A 82 26.51 2.91 -3.40
C ARG A 82 25.45 3.92 -3.82
N ASP A 83 24.78 3.66 -4.94
CA ASP A 83 23.82 4.59 -5.53
C ASP A 83 22.78 3.86 -6.41
N ALA A 84 21.76 4.58 -6.87
CA ALA A 84 20.73 4.04 -7.74
C ALA A 84 21.24 3.66 -9.15
N VAL A 85 22.41 4.16 -9.57
CA VAL A 85 23.00 3.92 -10.90
C VAL A 85 23.68 2.55 -10.94
N SER A 86 24.42 2.22 -9.88
CA SER A 86 25.06 0.92 -9.64
C SER A 86 24.09 -0.18 -9.23
N CYS A 87 22.81 0.16 -9.06
CA CYS A 87 21.82 -0.79 -8.60
C CYS A 87 21.43 -1.81 -9.67
N PRO A 88 21.62 -3.11 -9.41
CA PRO A 88 21.30 -4.17 -10.37
C PRO A 88 19.80 -4.42 -10.49
N VAL A 89 18.98 -3.88 -9.59
CA VAL A 89 17.52 -4.06 -9.59
C VAL A 89 16.92 -3.31 -10.78
N PRO A 90 16.32 -4.02 -11.77
CA PRO A 90 15.69 -3.39 -12.91
C PRO A 90 14.40 -2.67 -12.50
N LEU A 91 14.07 -1.57 -13.18
CA LEU A 91 12.82 -0.83 -12.92
C LEU A 91 11.58 -1.68 -13.27
N GLU A 92 11.72 -2.58 -14.23
CA GLU A 92 10.70 -3.51 -14.68
C GLU A 92 10.36 -4.52 -13.58
N PHE A 93 11.36 -4.95 -12.80
CA PHE A 93 11.13 -5.83 -11.65
C PHE A 93 10.31 -5.11 -10.57
N ILE A 94 10.70 -3.88 -10.22
CA ILE A 94 9.95 -3.03 -9.27
C ILE A 94 8.51 -2.85 -9.76
N THR A 95 8.33 -2.58 -11.06
CA THR A 95 7.01 -2.39 -11.67
C THR A 95 6.18 -3.68 -11.63
N ALA A 96 6.77 -4.82 -11.98
CA ALA A 96 6.08 -6.12 -12.00
C ALA A 96 5.61 -6.54 -10.60
N VAL A 97 6.44 -6.35 -9.57
CA VAL A 97 6.08 -6.65 -8.18
C VAL A 97 4.93 -5.75 -7.72
N ASN A 98 5.01 -4.45 -7.99
CA ASN A 98 4.03 -3.48 -7.50
C ASN A 98 2.70 -3.53 -8.26
N VAL A 99 2.74 -3.43 -9.58
CA VAL A 99 1.53 -3.40 -10.43
C VAL A 99 0.99 -4.81 -10.63
N GLY A 100 1.85 -5.77 -11.02
CA GLY A 100 1.40 -7.14 -11.26
C GLY A 100 1.06 -7.88 -9.96
N GLY A 101 1.97 -7.83 -8.99
CA GLY A 101 1.81 -8.51 -7.71
C GLY A 101 0.84 -7.78 -6.78
N VAL A 102 1.18 -6.58 -6.33
CA VAL A 102 0.43 -5.92 -5.25
C VAL A 102 -0.94 -5.43 -5.71
N TRP A 103 -1.07 -4.78 -6.87
CA TRP A 103 -2.40 -4.34 -7.34
C TRP A 103 -3.28 -5.53 -7.69
N GLY A 104 -2.71 -6.56 -8.31
CA GLY A 104 -3.41 -7.82 -8.59
C GLY A 104 -3.93 -8.49 -7.32
N ALA A 105 -3.06 -8.66 -6.32
CA ALA A 105 -3.43 -9.23 -5.03
C ALA A 105 -4.48 -8.37 -4.31
N GLY A 106 -4.31 -7.05 -4.28
CA GLY A 106 -5.25 -6.12 -3.65
C GLY A 106 -6.63 -6.15 -4.30
N LEU A 107 -6.69 -6.14 -5.63
CA LEU A 107 -7.94 -6.25 -6.38
C LEU A 107 -8.65 -7.57 -6.11
N LEU A 108 -7.93 -8.69 -6.19
CA LEU A 108 -8.48 -10.02 -5.90
C LEU A 108 -8.98 -10.10 -4.45
N SER A 109 -8.19 -9.60 -3.50
CA SER A 109 -8.58 -9.57 -2.09
C SER A 109 -9.85 -8.77 -1.85
N ALA A 110 -9.95 -7.58 -2.42
CA ALA A 110 -11.12 -6.72 -2.24
C ALA A 110 -12.39 -7.28 -2.91
N LEU A 111 -12.26 -7.90 -4.08
CA LEU A 111 -13.38 -8.54 -4.79
C LEU A 111 -13.87 -9.81 -4.11
N LEU A 112 -12.97 -10.58 -3.48
CA LEU A 112 -13.30 -11.85 -2.82
C LEU A 112 -13.71 -11.66 -1.36
N ALA A 113 -13.33 -10.57 -0.70
CA ALA A 113 -13.62 -10.28 0.70
C ALA A 113 -15.11 -10.43 1.11
N PRO A 114 -16.12 -10.04 0.30
CA PRO A 114 -17.53 -10.19 0.68
C PRO A 114 -17.94 -11.65 0.90
N ARG A 115 -17.32 -12.57 0.15
CA ARG A 115 -17.58 -14.00 0.29
C ARG A 115 -16.62 -14.62 1.28
N TRP A 116 -15.33 -14.30 1.17
CA TRP A 116 -14.23 -14.96 1.88
C TRP A 116 -13.43 -13.89 2.67
N PRO A 117 -13.91 -13.46 3.85
CA PRO A 117 -13.34 -12.34 4.62
C PRO A 117 -11.84 -12.47 4.91
N LEU A 118 -11.36 -13.70 5.16
CA LEU A 118 -9.94 -13.95 5.44
C LEU A 118 -9.01 -13.62 4.26
N ILE A 119 -9.50 -13.72 3.01
CA ILE A 119 -8.75 -13.30 1.83
C ILE A 119 -8.63 -11.76 1.77
N GLY A 120 -9.66 -11.04 2.21
CA GLY A 120 -9.59 -9.59 2.37
C GLY A 120 -8.61 -9.19 3.46
N LEU A 121 -8.69 -9.87 4.61
CA LEU A 121 -7.80 -9.64 5.74
C LEU A 121 -6.33 -9.93 5.41
N SER A 122 -6.04 -10.98 4.63
CA SER A 122 -4.67 -11.36 4.30
C SER A 122 -3.92 -10.28 3.50
N PHE A 123 -4.64 -9.44 2.74
CA PHE A 123 -4.02 -8.32 2.03
C PHE A 123 -3.28 -7.38 2.99
N PHE A 124 -3.76 -7.21 4.23
CA PHE A 124 -3.15 -6.34 5.23
C PHE A 124 -1.79 -6.82 5.73
N ALA A 125 -1.38 -8.05 5.43
CA ALA A 125 -0.01 -8.49 5.67
C ALA A 125 1.00 -7.65 4.87
N VAL A 126 0.67 -7.26 3.64
CA VAL A 126 1.56 -6.47 2.76
C VAL A 126 1.84 -5.07 3.34
N PRO A 127 0.84 -4.21 3.65
CA PRO A 127 1.10 -2.91 4.26
C PRO A 127 1.74 -3.02 5.65
N LEU A 128 1.43 -4.04 6.45
CA LEU A 128 2.11 -4.27 7.74
C LEU A 128 3.60 -4.54 7.58
N VAL A 129 3.99 -5.39 6.62
CA VAL A 129 5.41 -5.62 6.32
C VAL A 129 6.07 -4.33 5.84
N ASN A 130 5.40 -3.51 5.03
CA ASN A 130 5.94 -2.20 4.63
C ASN A 130 6.10 -1.25 5.81
N VAL A 131 5.15 -1.20 6.76
CA VAL A 131 5.33 -0.42 7.99
C VAL A 131 6.63 -0.81 8.69
N LEU A 132 6.89 -2.11 8.86
CA LEU A 132 8.14 -2.58 9.46
C LEU A 132 9.37 -2.23 8.61
N ALA A 133 9.26 -2.39 7.28
CA ALA A 133 10.34 -2.13 6.34
C ALA A 133 10.72 -0.64 6.21
N HIS A 134 9.82 0.29 6.53
CA HIS A 134 10.13 1.73 6.57
C HIS A 134 10.50 2.20 7.97
N VAL A 135 9.78 1.77 9.00
CA VAL A 135 10.01 2.21 10.39
C VAL A 135 11.35 1.66 10.91
N GLY A 136 11.68 0.40 10.63
CA GLY A 136 12.92 -0.22 11.08
C GLY A 136 14.16 0.57 10.64
N PRO A 137 14.39 0.74 9.32
CA PRO A 137 15.49 1.56 8.82
C PRO A 137 15.44 3.01 9.30
N ALA A 138 14.25 3.61 9.41
CA ALA A 138 14.12 4.98 9.91
C ALA A 138 14.62 5.13 11.35
N VAL A 139 14.29 4.17 12.21
CA VAL A 139 14.75 4.13 13.61
C VAL A 139 16.24 3.85 13.69
N VAL A 140 16.76 2.88 12.91
CA VAL A 140 18.19 2.54 12.96
C VAL A 140 19.06 3.66 12.41
N GLN A 141 18.65 4.29 11.30
CA GLN A 141 19.43 5.31 10.61
C GLN A 141 19.13 6.73 11.10
N GLN A 142 18.09 6.90 11.93
CA GLN A 142 17.58 8.20 12.40
C GLN A 142 17.29 9.16 11.23
N ARG A 143 16.74 8.62 10.15
CA ARG A 143 16.52 9.33 8.89
C ARG A 143 15.22 8.89 8.24
N TYR A 144 14.57 9.83 7.57
CA TYR A 144 13.46 9.53 6.69
C TYR A 144 13.91 8.61 5.54
N ASN A 145 13.02 7.73 5.12
CA ASN A 145 13.13 6.99 3.88
C ASN A 145 11.82 7.07 3.08
N PRO A 146 11.87 7.00 1.75
CA PRO A 146 10.67 7.10 0.90
C PRO A 146 9.68 6.00 1.26
N GLY A 147 8.43 6.39 1.52
CA GLY A 147 7.36 5.50 1.98
C GLY A 147 7.08 5.58 3.49
N LEU A 148 7.99 6.15 4.30
CA LEU A 148 7.82 6.24 5.75
C LEU A 148 6.59 7.08 6.15
N PHE A 149 6.30 8.16 5.42
CA PHE A 149 5.21 9.05 5.80
C PHE A 149 3.85 8.36 5.68
N THR A 150 3.57 7.79 4.51
CA THR A 150 2.33 7.04 4.27
C THR A 150 2.28 5.72 5.04
N ALA A 151 3.42 5.08 5.33
CA ALA A 151 3.46 3.94 6.24
C ALA A 151 2.92 4.30 7.64
N LEU A 152 3.34 5.44 8.19
CA LEU A 152 2.90 5.90 9.52
C LEU A 152 1.48 6.48 9.49
N VAL A 153 1.13 7.27 8.49
CA VAL A 153 -0.12 8.04 8.45
C VAL A 153 -1.29 7.26 7.84
N LEU A 154 -1.02 6.32 6.95
CA LEU A 154 -2.06 5.52 6.28
C LEU A 154 -2.03 4.06 6.71
N PHE A 155 -0.90 3.37 6.50
CA PHE A 155 -0.85 1.92 6.73
C PHE A 155 -1.03 1.55 8.20
N LEU A 156 -0.25 2.13 9.10
CA LEU A 156 -0.29 1.78 10.50
C LEU A 156 -1.70 1.94 11.11
N PRO A 157 -2.37 3.11 11.05
CA PRO A 157 -3.70 3.25 11.62
C PRO A 157 -4.73 2.35 10.93
N LEU A 158 -4.70 2.23 9.61
CA LEU A 158 -5.66 1.41 8.87
C LEU A 158 -5.49 -0.08 9.19
N CYS A 159 -4.26 -0.59 9.25
CA CYS A 159 -3.99 -1.99 9.58
C CYS A 159 -4.40 -2.31 11.01
N LEU A 160 -4.04 -1.47 11.98
CA LEU A 160 -4.44 -1.66 13.38
C LEU A 160 -5.96 -1.66 13.53
N TRP A 161 -6.64 -0.74 12.86
CA TRP A 161 -8.08 -0.67 12.87
C TRP A 161 -8.72 -1.91 12.24
N THR A 162 -8.26 -2.34 11.06
CA THR A 162 -8.78 -3.55 10.41
C THR A 162 -8.57 -4.80 11.25
N LEU A 163 -7.40 -4.97 11.86
CA LEU A 163 -7.12 -6.09 12.76
C LEU A 163 -8.03 -6.08 13.99
N PHE A 164 -8.26 -4.91 14.59
CA PHE A 164 -9.19 -4.76 15.69
C PHE A 164 -10.62 -5.16 15.30
N ILE A 165 -11.08 -4.74 14.11
CA ILE A 165 -12.39 -5.15 13.57
C ILE A 165 -12.44 -6.65 13.31
N ALA A 166 -11.39 -7.22 12.71
CA ALA A 166 -11.27 -8.66 12.45
C ALA A 166 -11.38 -9.48 13.74
N ALA A 167 -10.63 -9.10 14.79
CA ALA A 167 -10.65 -9.76 16.08
C ALA A 167 -12.05 -9.68 16.75
N ARG A 168 -12.69 -8.50 16.72
CA ARG A 168 -13.98 -8.31 17.39
C ARG A 168 -15.17 -8.94 16.68
N ARG A 169 -15.16 -9.02 15.35
CA ARG A 169 -16.34 -9.43 14.57
C ARG A 169 -16.22 -10.78 13.89
N TYR A 170 -15.00 -11.23 13.59
CA TYR A 170 -14.76 -12.45 12.84
C TYR A 170 -14.09 -13.55 13.67
N GLY A 171 -13.78 -13.28 14.95
CA GLY A 171 -13.18 -14.27 15.86
C GLY A 171 -11.80 -14.75 15.40
N VAL A 172 -11.10 -13.94 14.60
CA VAL A 172 -9.77 -14.24 14.09
C VAL A 172 -8.77 -13.71 15.11
N GLY A 173 -8.35 -14.57 16.04
CA GLY A 173 -7.41 -14.28 17.12
C GLY A 173 -6.92 -15.54 17.80
#